data_AF-U5N9D7-F1
#
_entry.id   AF-U5N9D7-F1
#
_cell.length_a   1.000
_cell.length_b   1.000
_cell.length_c   1.000
_cell.angle_alpha   90.00
_cell.angle_beta   90.00
_cell.angle_gamma   90.00
#
_symmetry.space_group_name_H-M   'P 1'
#
loop_
_entity.id
_entity.type
_entity.pdbx_description
1 polymer ?
#
loop_
_entity_poly.entity_id
_entity_poly.type
_entity_poly.pdbx_seq_one_letter_code
_entity_poly.pdbx_strand_id
1 'polypeptide(L)'
;MGMNVNLTPQLEEMVRAKVSSGLYTSASEVVREALRLMEEQDRLRQVKLEELRSEVRKGLKSGPSEPWDAAALKKKARTRQAAKASAA
;
A
#
# COMPACT_ATOMS: atom_id res chain seq x y z
N MET A 1 10.42 11.33 -28.87
CA MET A 1 11.24 10.13 -29.09
C MET A 1 10.41 8.90 -28.78
N GLY A 2 10.47 7.87 -29.63
CA GLY A 2 9.82 6.59 -29.37
C GLY A 2 10.79 5.62 -28.70
N MET A 3 10.28 4.80 -27.78
CA MET A 3 11.01 3.69 -27.16
C MET A 3 10.44 2.39 -27.72
N ASN A 4 11.31 1.48 -28.17
CA ASN A 4 10.88 0.16 -28.63
C ASN A 4 11.02 -0.84 -27.48
N VAL A 5 9.98 -1.64 -27.23
CA VAL A 5 9.92 -2.61 -26.14
C VAL A 5 9.32 -3.91 -26.66
N ASN A 6 10.00 -5.01 -26.37
CA ASN A 6 9.52 -6.33 -26.73
C ASN A 6 8.58 -6.84 -25.64
N LEU A 7 7.39 -7.27 -26.04
CA LEU A 7 6.41 -7.87 -25.15
C LEU A 7 6.45 -9.39 -25.28
N THR A 8 6.07 -10.10 -24.22
CA THR A 8 5.78 -11.53 -24.33
C THR A 8 4.49 -11.72 -25.14
N PRO A 9 4.27 -12.89 -25.79
CA PRO A 9 3.07 -13.14 -26.59
C PRO A 9 1.76 -12.90 -25.81
N GLN A 10 1.74 -13.24 -24.52
CA GLN A 10 0.56 -13.05 -23.66
C GLN A 10 0.25 -11.57 -23.41
N LEU A 11 1.28 -10.74 -23.22
CA LEU A 11 1.11 -9.29 -23.05
C LEU A 11 0.68 -8.64 -24.36
N GLU A 12 1.21 -9.10 -25.49
CA GLU A 12 0.81 -8.62 -26.80
C GLU A 12 -0.67 -8.92 -27.09
N GLU A 13 -1.14 -10.14 -26.81
CA GLU A 13 -2.55 -10.53 -26.94
C GLU A 13 -3.45 -9.65 -26.06
N MET A 14 -3.06 -9.42 -24.81
CA MET A 14 -3.79 -8.54 -23.89
C MET A 14 -3.89 -7.10 -24.42
N VAL A 15 -2.78 -6.56 -24.94
CA VAL A 15 -2.76 -5.20 -25.52
C VAL A 15 -3.64 -5.13 -26.77
N ARG A 16 -3.57 -6.13 -27.65
CA ARG A 16 -4.41 -6.22 -28.85
C ARG A 16 -5.90 -6.29 -28.49
N ALA A 17 -6.27 -7.10 -27.49
CA ALA A 17 -7.65 -7.20 -27.02
C ALA A 17 -8.18 -5.88 -26.43
N LYS A 18 -7.34 -5.13 -25.71
CA LYS A 18 -7.72 -3.81 -25.19
C LYS A 18 -7.93 -2.78 -26.29
N VAL A 19 -7.08 -2.77 -27.32
CA VAL A 19 -7.27 -1.89 -28.48
C VAL A 19 -8.51 -2.29 -29.28
N SER A 20 -8.70 -3.59 -29.55
CA SER A 20 -9.85 -4.07 -30.33
C SER A 20 -11.20 -3.84 -29.65
N SER A 21 -11.22 -3.72 -28.32
CA SER A 21 -12.43 -3.33 -27.57
C SER A 21 -12.92 -1.90 -27.85
N GLY A 22 -12.08 -1.07 -28.50
CA GLY A 22 -12.37 0.35 -28.75
C GLY A 22 -12.12 1.27 -27.56
N LEU A 23 -11.74 0.73 -26.39
CA LEU A 23 -11.39 1.51 -25.20
C LEU A 23 -10.09 2.30 -25.35
N TYR A 24 -9.19 1.86 -26.24
CA TYR A 24 -7.89 2.49 -26.49
C TYR A 24 -7.63 2.60 -27.99
N THR A 25 -7.02 3.69 -28.40
CA THR A 25 -6.71 4.00 -29.80
C THR A 25 -5.44 3.34 -30.31
N SER A 26 -4.52 2.98 -29.40
CA SER A 26 -3.22 2.41 -29.76
C SER A 26 -2.59 1.60 -28.62
N ALA A 27 -1.67 0.71 -28.99
CA ALA A 27 -0.86 -0.04 -28.03
C ALA A 27 -0.06 0.89 -27.09
N SER A 28 0.48 1.99 -27.61
CA SER A 28 1.20 2.98 -26.80
C SER A 28 0.31 3.66 -25.75
N GLU A 29 -0.99 3.80 -26.02
CA GLU A 29 -1.94 4.33 -25.03
C GLU A 29 -2.20 3.32 -23.91
N VAL A 30 -2.39 2.05 -24.25
CA VAL A 30 -2.52 0.97 -23.25
C VAL A 30 -1.30 0.92 -22.34
N VAL A 31 -0.10 0.99 -22.92
CA VAL A 31 1.16 0.94 -22.15
C VAL A 31 1.31 2.18 -21.26
N ARG A 32 0.99 3.38 -21.76
CA ARG A 32 1.03 4.60 -20.93
C ARG A 32 0.10 4.51 -19.72
N GLU A 33 -1.12 4.03 -19.93
CA GLU A 33 -2.07 3.88 -18.83
C GLU A 33 -1.61 2.81 -17.83
N ALA A 34 -1.10 1.68 -18.31
CA ALA A 34 -0.53 0.64 -17.45
C ALA A 34 0.63 1.17 -16.60
N LEU A 35 1.55 1.94 -17.19
CA LEU A 35 2.66 2.56 -16.47
C LEU A 35 2.18 3.61 -15.45
N ARG A 36 1.14 4.38 -15.77
CA ARG A 36 0.54 5.34 -14.84
C ARG A 36 -0.05 4.64 -13.62
N LEU A 37 -0.75 3.52 -13.82
CA LEU A 37 -1.28 2.70 -12.72
C LEU A 37 -0.16 2.06 -11.89
N MET A 38 0.91 1.58 -12.54
CA MET A 38 2.08 1.04 -11.86
C MET A 38 2.76 2.11 -10.98
N GLU A 39 2.96 3.31 -11.51
CA GLU A 39 3.56 4.42 -10.77
C GLU A 39 2.71 4.83 -9.55
N GLU A 40 1.38 4.87 -9.69
CA GLU A 40 0.48 5.15 -8.56
C GLU A 40 0.58 4.07 -7.47
N GLN A 41 0.61 2.79 -7.85
CA GLN A 41 0.79 1.70 -6.90
C GLN A 41 2.15 1.79 -6.18
N ASP A 42 3.20 2.14 -6.91
CA ASP A 42 4.53 2.29 -6.32
C ASP A 42 4.58 3.48 -5.36
N ARG A 43 3.97 4.62 -5.69
CA ARG A 43 3.83 5.76 -4.76
C ARG A 43 3.13 5.35 -3.47
N LEU A 44 1.98 4.67 -3.56
CA LEU A 44 1.24 4.20 -2.39
C LEU A 44 2.05 3.22 -1.55
N ARG A 45 2.79 2.31 -2.19
CA ARG A 45 3.69 1.37 -1.51
C ARG A 45 4.81 2.10 -0.78
N GLN A 46 5.39 3.15 -1.37
CA GLN A 46 6.45 3.93 -0.73
C GLN A 46 5.93 4.66 0.50
N VAL A 47 4.79 5.36 0.41
CA VAL A 47 4.18 6.06 1.55
C VAL A 47 3.92 5.08 2.71
N LYS A 48 3.32 3.92 2.42
CA LYS A 48 3.05 2.89 3.44
C LYS A 48 4.34 2.34 4.07
N LEU A 49 5.39 2.17 3.28
CA LEU A 49 6.68 1.69 3.77
C LEU A 49 7.36 2.73 4.67
N GLU A 50 7.29 4.01 4.30
CA GLU A 50 7.81 5.12 5.10
C GLU A 50 7.07 5.26 6.43
N GLU A 51 5.74 5.15 6.42
CA GLU A 51 4.91 5.13 7.62
C GLU A 51 5.30 3.97 8.54
N LEU A 52 5.39 2.74 8.00
CA LEU A 52 5.80 1.58 8.77
C LEU A 52 7.20 1.76 9.39
N ARG A 53 8.17 2.26 8.61
CA ARG A 53 9.51 2.58 9.11
C ARG A 53 9.48 3.63 10.21
N SER A 54 8.59 4.61 10.10
CA SER A 54 8.37 5.63 11.13
C SER A 54 7.85 5.02 12.43
N GLU A 55 6.81 4.19 12.36
CA GLU A 55 6.23 3.52 13.53
C GLU A 55 7.21 2.56 14.21
N VAL A 56 8.00 1.81 13.42
CA VAL A 56 9.07 0.97 13.97
C VAL A 56 10.10 1.82 14.72
N ARG A 57 10.54 2.95 14.15
CA ARG A 57 11.47 3.87 14.83
C ARG A 57 10.86 4.46 16.11
N LYS A 58 9.57 4.80 16.11
CA LYS A 58 8.87 5.25 17.32
C LYS A 58 8.88 4.16 18.39
N GLY A 59 8.58 2.92 18.02
CA GLY A 59 8.65 1.75 18.91
C GLY A 59 10.06 1.54 19.49
N LEU A 60 11.10 1.57 18.64
CA LEU A 60 12.49 1.43 19.09
C LEU A 60 12.94 2.57 20.03
N LYS A 61 12.38 3.78 19.87
CA LYS A 61 12.63 4.93 20.75
C LYS A 61 11.72 4.97 21.99
N SER A 62 10.76 4.05 22.12
CA SER A 62 9.77 4.06 23.21
C SER A 62 10.30 3.52 24.54
N GLY A 63 11.53 3.01 24.56
CA GLY A 63 12.18 2.43 25.73
C GLY A 63 12.45 0.94 25.57
N PRO A 64 13.00 0.29 26.61
CA PRO A 64 13.25 -1.15 26.59
C PRO A 64 11.95 -1.93 26.51
N SER A 65 11.97 -3.08 25.84
CA SER A 65 10.81 -3.97 25.80
C SER A 65 10.59 -4.64 27.15
N GLU A 66 9.34 -4.65 27.60
CA GLU A 66 8.92 -5.34 28.82
C GLU A 66 8.25 -6.69 28.49
N PRO A 67 8.20 -7.65 29.44
CA PRO A 67 7.47 -8.89 29.26
C PRO A 67 6.00 -8.66 28.91
N TRP A 68 5.49 -9.42 27.95
CA TRP A 68 4.12 -9.29 27.46
C TRP A 68 3.13 -10.14 28.28
N ASP A 69 2.14 -9.47 28.89
CA ASP A 69 0.98 -10.12 29.52
C ASP A 69 -0.34 -9.55 28.99
N ALA A 70 -1.03 -10.35 28.17
CA ALA A 70 -2.29 -9.97 27.56
C ALA A 70 -3.44 -9.80 28.56
N ALA A 71 -3.47 -10.56 29.66
CA ALA A 71 -4.53 -10.47 30.67
C ALA A 71 -4.40 -9.18 31.47
N ALA A 72 -3.18 -8.86 31.91
CA ALA A 72 -2.88 -7.61 32.60
C ALA A 72 -3.19 -6.39 31.72
N LEU A 73 -2.80 -6.43 30.44
CA LEU A 73 -3.07 -5.35 29.49
C LEU A 73 -4.57 -5.12 29.30
N LYS A 74 -5.37 -6.18 29.10
CA LYS A 74 -6.83 -6.08 28.96
C LYS A 74 -7.48 -5.48 30.21
N LYS A 75 -7.03 -5.88 31.40
CA LYS A 75 -7.53 -5.31 32.68
C LYS A 75 -7.23 -3.81 32.78
N LYS A 76 -6.00 -3.39 32.43
CA LYS A 76 -5.59 -1.97 32.39
C LYS A 76 -6.37 -1.16 31.36
N ALA A 77 -6.66 -1.74 30.19
CA ALA A 77 -7.45 -1.08 29.16
C ALA A 77 -8.91 -0.85 29.60
N ARG A 78 -9.57 -1.84 30.22
CA ARG A 78 -10.96 -1.76 30.70
C ARG A 78 -11.12 -0.73 31.82
N THR A 79 -10.19 -0.70 32.77
CA THR A 79 -10.21 0.30 33.87
C THR A 79 -10.08 1.73 33.34
N ARG A 80 -9.19 1.96 32.36
CA ARG A 80 -9.07 3.26 31.67
C ARG A 80 -10.36 3.65 30.92
N GLN A 81 -11.03 2.69 30.28
CA GLN A 81 -12.27 2.93 29.58
C GLN A 81 -13.41 3.33 30.53
N ALA A 82 -13.55 2.63 31.66
CA ALA A 82 -14.54 2.94 32.69
C ALA A 82 -14.33 4.34 33.30
N ALA A 83 -13.08 4.70 33.60
CA ALA A 83 -12.74 6.03 34.11
C ALA A 83 -13.02 7.16 33.10
N LYS A 84 -12.87 6.89 31.80
CA LYS A 84 -13.21 7.86 30.75
C LYS A 84 -14.73 8.01 30.59
N ALA A 85 -15.49 6.94 30.79
CA ALA A 85 -16.96 6.95 30.72
C ALA A 85 -17.62 7.64 31.93
N SER A 86 -16.97 7.62 33.11
CA SER A 86 -17.46 8.36 34.29
C SER A 86 -17.08 9.84 34.30
N ALA A 87 -16.19 10.27 33.40
CA ALA A 87 -15.73 11.66 33.29
C ALA A 87 -16.39 12.44 32.13
N ALA A 88 -17.28 11.78 31.38
CA ALA A 88 -18.10 12.35 30.31
C ALA A 88 -19.56 12.43 30.76
#